data_AF-A0A9D4HQA5-F1
#
_entry.id   AF-A0A9D4HQA5-F1
#
_cell.length_a   1.000
_cell.length_b   1.000
_cell.length_c   1.000
_cell.angle_alpha   90.00
_cell.angle_beta   90.00
_cell.angle_gamma   90.00
#
_symmetry.space_group_name_H-M   'P 1'
#
loop_
_entity.id
_entity.type
_entity.pdbx_description
1 polymer ?
#
loop_
_entity_poly.entity_id
_entity_poly.type
_entity_poly.pdbx_seq_one_letter_code
_entity_poly.pdbx_strand_id
1 'polypeptide(L)'
;MRLGSKADLLKCLEREEESPEMSPPVEVSIINGAAIVQSLYPNRSDKRVLTSSDYALKLVLPYVSKQLMSVDRVDVVWNTYNPNSLKVHTRHSRETGD
;
A
#
# COMPACT_ATOMS: atom_id res chain seq x y z
N MET A 1 -3.35 34.63 22.53
CA MET A 1 -3.70 33.48 21.65
C MET A 1 -3.19 32.23 22.32
N ARG A 2 -4.06 31.26 22.65
CA ARG A 2 -3.61 29.97 23.21
C ARG A 2 -3.02 29.14 22.06
N LEU A 3 -1.73 28.79 22.15
CA LEU A 3 -1.15 27.76 21.29
C LEU A 3 -1.86 26.44 21.63
N GLY A 4 -2.50 25.82 20.64
CA GLY A 4 -3.14 24.52 20.83
C GLY A 4 -2.11 23.47 21.26
N SER A 5 -2.47 22.65 22.25
CA SER A 5 -1.67 21.53 22.72
C SER A 5 -1.95 20.30 21.85
N LYS A 6 -0.98 19.40 21.71
CA LYS A 6 -1.19 18.09 21.06
C LYS A 6 -2.39 17.33 21.65
N ALA A 7 -2.70 17.56 22.93
CA ALA A 7 -3.87 16.98 23.60
C ALA A 7 -5.21 17.48 23.03
N ASP A 8 -5.25 18.65 22.39
CA ASP A 8 -6.47 19.18 21.78
C ASP A 8 -6.91 18.35 20.56
N LEU A 9 -6.00 17.60 19.94
CA LEU A 9 -6.30 16.68 18.83
C LEU A 9 -7.00 15.39 19.29
N LEU A 10 -6.93 15.04 20.58
CA LEU A 10 -7.57 13.83 21.12
C LEU A 10 -9.10 13.91 20.98
N LYS A 11 -9.68 15.11 21.09
CA LYS A 11 -11.12 15.36 20.89
C LYS A 11 -11.59 15.06 19.47
N CYS A 12 -10.70 15.12 18.48
CA CYS A 12 -11.03 14.74 17.10
C CYS A 12 -11.04 13.22 16.91
N LEU A 13 -10.32 12.47 17.75
CA LEU A 13 -10.24 11.00 17.71
C LEU A 13 -11.34 10.34 18.52
N GLU A 14 -11.93 11.04 19.48
CA GLU A 14 -13.05 10.56 20.31
C GLU A 14 -14.35 10.33 19.51
N ARG A 15 -14.40 10.72 18.22
CA ARG A 15 -15.58 10.60 17.34
C ARG A 15 -15.43 9.55 16.25
N GLU A 16 -14.71 8.46 16.50
CA GLU A 16 -14.95 7.21 15.78
C GLU A 16 -16.07 6.48 16.50
N GLU A 17 -17.31 6.81 16.11
CA GLU A 17 -18.48 6.02 16.48
C GLU A 17 -18.22 4.55 16.09
N GLU A 18 -18.58 3.63 16.99
CA GLU A 18 -18.64 2.20 16.75
C GLU A 18 -19.48 1.94 15.48
N SER A 19 -18.83 1.90 14.32
CA SER A 19 -19.46 1.30 13.16
C SER A 19 -19.74 -0.16 13.54
N PRO A 20 -20.93 -0.71 13.29
CA PRO A 20 -21.14 -2.13 13.51
C PRO A 20 -20.07 -2.85 12.70
N GLU A 21 -19.19 -3.60 13.39
CA GLU A 21 -18.15 -4.43 12.77
C GLU A 21 -18.84 -5.51 11.93
N MET A 22 -19.30 -5.14 10.74
CA MET A 22 -19.50 -6.06 9.62
C MET A 22 -18.15 -6.18 8.94
N SER A 23 -17.17 -6.77 9.62
CA SER A 23 -16.07 -7.36 8.86
C SER A 23 -16.71 -8.48 8.02
N PRO A 24 -16.63 -8.44 6.68
CA PRO A 24 -17.14 -9.54 5.87
C PRO A 24 -16.44 -10.84 6.34
N PRO A 25 -17.13 -11.99 6.35
CA PRO A 25 -16.60 -13.28 6.83
C PRO A 25 -15.65 -13.89 5.78
N VAL A 26 -14.68 -13.10 5.33
CA VAL A 26 -13.83 -13.34 4.18
C VAL A 26 -12.40 -13.14 4.65
N GLU A 27 -11.56 -14.15 4.43
CA GLU A 27 -10.13 -14.00 4.70
C GLU A 27 -9.51 -13.12 3.60
N VAL A 28 -8.90 -12.01 3.99
CA VAL A 28 -8.33 -11.03 3.05
C VAL A 28 -6.82 -10.91 3.27
N SER A 29 -6.06 -10.98 2.17
CA SER A 29 -4.65 -10.60 2.14
C SER A 29 -4.48 -9.23 1.48
N ILE A 30 -3.88 -8.28 2.20
CA ILE A 30 -3.60 -6.93 1.69
C ILE A 30 -2.10 -6.81 1.42
N ILE A 31 -1.74 -6.50 0.17
CA ILE A 31 -0.35 -6.46 -0.27
C ILE A 31 0.00 -5.06 -0.78
N ASN A 32 1.12 -4.51 -0.31
CA ASN A 32 1.68 -3.27 -0.83
C ASN A 32 2.24 -3.48 -2.25
N GLY A 33 1.67 -2.79 -3.23
CA GLY A 33 2.05 -2.91 -4.64
C GLY A 33 3.53 -2.58 -4.92
N ALA A 34 4.09 -1.59 -4.22
CA ALA A 34 5.51 -1.26 -4.36
C ALA A 34 6.43 -2.41 -3.87
N ALA A 35 6.00 -3.12 -2.83
CA ALA A 35 6.75 -4.27 -2.32
C ALA A 35 6.69 -5.45 -3.29
N ILE A 36 5.55 -5.69 -3.96
CA ILE A 36 5.42 -6.70 -5.02
C ILE A 36 6.40 -6.41 -6.15
N VAL A 37 6.48 -5.15 -6.60
CA VAL A 37 7.39 -4.75 -7.69
C VAL A 37 8.85 -5.00 -7.34
N GLN A 38 9.24 -4.66 -6.12
CA GLN A 38 10.61 -4.89 -5.66
C GLN A 38 10.93 -6.38 -5.48
N SER A 39 9.96 -7.16 -5.00
CA SER A 39 10.16 -8.57 -4.66
C SER A 39 10.15 -9.49 -5.89
N LEU A 40 9.34 -9.17 -6.90
CA LEU A 40 9.20 -9.96 -8.13
C LEU A 40 10.14 -9.45 -9.23
N TYR A 41 11.42 -9.27 -8.92
CA TYR A 41 12.37 -8.75 -9.90
C TYR A 41 12.46 -9.70 -11.12
N PRO A 42 12.27 -9.21 -12.36
CA PRO A 42 12.38 -10.05 -13.53
C PRO A 42 13.81 -10.58 -13.64
N ASN A 43 13.95 -11.89 -13.83
CA ASN A 43 15.27 -12.47 -14.04
C ASN A 43 15.90 -11.82 -15.29
N ARG A 44 17.08 -11.22 -15.14
CA ARG A 44 17.75 -10.44 -16.21
C ARG A 44 18.03 -11.26 -17.47
N SER A 45 18.06 -12.59 -17.37
CA SER A 45 18.22 -13.49 -18.50
C SER A 45 16.91 -13.91 -19.17
N ASP A 46 15.75 -13.63 -18.56
CA ASP A 46 14.45 -13.99 -19.12
C ASP A 46 13.98 -12.93 -20.11
N LYS A 47 14.35 -13.14 -21.38
CA LYS A 47 13.95 -12.32 -22.53
C LYS A 47 12.44 -12.27 -22.76
N ARG A 48 11.63 -13.00 -22.00
CA ARG A 48 10.17 -13.00 -22.11
C ARG A 48 9.52 -11.87 -21.30
N VAL A 49 10.25 -11.18 -20.43
CA VAL A 49 9.70 -10.06 -19.63
C VAL A 49 10.36 -8.75 -20.05
N LEU A 50 9.84 -8.14 -21.11
CA LEU A 50 10.44 -6.93 -21.71
C LEU A 50 9.58 -5.69 -21.52
N THR A 51 8.28 -5.88 -21.28
CA THR A 51 7.31 -4.79 -21.12
C THR A 51 6.67 -4.80 -19.74
N SER A 52 6.06 -3.69 -19.35
CA SER A 52 5.24 -3.62 -18.14
C SER A 52 4.08 -4.61 -18.17
N SER A 53 3.47 -4.81 -19.35
CA SER A 53 2.41 -5.80 -19.56
C SER A 53 2.91 -7.23 -19.38
N ASP A 54 4.09 -7.56 -19.92
CA ASP A 54 4.72 -8.86 -19.69
C ASP A 54 4.98 -9.10 -18.21
N TYR A 55 5.50 -8.09 -17.52
CA TYR A 55 5.77 -8.15 -16.08
C TYR A 55 4.50 -8.43 -15.28
N ALA A 56 3.42 -7.69 -15.58
CA ALA A 56 2.14 -7.87 -14.92
C ALA A 56 1.57 -9.28 -15.16
N LEU A 57 1.57 -9.75 -16.41
CA LEU A 57 0.98 -11.04 -16.78
C LEU A 57 1.82 -12.25 -16.35
N LYS A 58 3.15 -12.14 -16.38
CA LYS A 58 4.05 -13.29 -16.16
C LYS A 58 4.57 -13.40 -14.74
N LEU A 59 4.57 -12.31 -13.97
CA LEU A 59 5.11 -12.30 -12.61
C LEU A 59 4.04 -11.93 -11.58
N VAL A 60 3.37 -10.79 -11.75
CA VAL A 60 2.41 -10.29 -10.75
C VAL A 60 1.16 -11.14 -10.70
N LEU A 61 0.53 -11.41 -11.85
CA LEU A 61 -0.71 -12.17 -11.90
C LEU A 61 -0.55 -13.59 -11.32
N PRO A 62 0.48 -14.38 -11.67
CA PRO A 62 0.69 -15.69 -11.06
C PRO A 62 0.96 -15.61 -9.55
N TYR A 63 1.67 -14.58 -9.09
CA TYR A 63 1.89 -14.36 -7.67
C TYR A 63 0.57 -14.09 -6.93
N VAL A 64 -0.27 -13.18 -7.44
CA VAL A 64 -1.58 -12.86 -6.85
C VAL A 64 -2.51 -14.08 -6.90
N SER A 65 -2.57 -14.80 -8.03
CA SER A 65 -3.33 -16.05 -8.14
C SER A 65 -2.91 -17.09 -7.12
N LYS A 66 -1.61 -17.20 -6.82
CA LYS A 66 -1.11 -18.12 -5.79
C LYS A 66 -1.57 -17.70 -4.39
N GLN A 67 -1.58 -16.40 -4.08
CA GLN A 67 -2.10 -15.90 -2.81
C GLN A 67 -3.61 -16.16 -2.66
N LEU A 68 -4.38 -16.01 -3.75
CA LEU A 68 -5.81 -16.31 -3.79
C LEU A 68 -6.14 -17.79 -3.55
N MET A 69 -5.18 -18.70 -3.57
CA MET A 69 -5.44 -20.10 -3.21
C MET A 69 -5.56 -20.30 -1.68
N SER A 70 -5.04 -19.37 -0.88
CA SER A 70 -5.05 -19.45 0.59
C SER A 70 -6.03 -18.50 1.26
N VAL A 71 -6.53 -17.50 0.54
CA VAL A 71 -7.46 -16.50 1.06
C VAL A 71 -8.57 -16.26 0.05
N ASP A 72 -9.73 -15.82 0.52
CA ASP A 72 -10.89 -15.56 -0.33
C ASP A 72 -10.70 -14.33 -1.23
N ARG A 73 -9.87 -13.38 -0.80
CA ARG A 73 -9.63 -12.12 -1.52
C ARG A 73 -8.20 -11.59 -1.31
N VAL A 74 -7.62 -11.06 -2.38
CA VAL A 74 -6.34 -10.37 -2.35
C VAL A 74 -6.51 -8.94 -2.85
N ASP A 75 -6.14 -7.97 -2.01
CA ASP A 75 -6.16 -6.56 -2.35
C ASP A 75 -4.73 -6.04 -2.56
N VAL A 76 -4.43 -5.57 -3.77
CA VAL A 76 -3.14 -4.93 -4.06
C VAL A 76 -3.30 -3.42 -3.96
N VAL A 77 -2.65 -2.82 -2.95
CA VAL A 77 -2.79 -1.41 -2.63
C VAL A 77 -1.56 -0.64 -3.06
N TRP A 78 -1.76 0.41 -3.85
CA TRP A 78 -0.73 1.33 -4.26
C TRP A 78 -0.81 2.61 -3.44
N ASN A 79 0.33 3.11 -2.96
CA ASN A 79 0.38 4.39 -2.29
C ASN A 79 0.02 5.50 -3.28
N THR A 80 -1.03 6.26 -2.97
CA THR A 80 -1.33 7.51 -3.67
C THR A 80 -0.49 8.62 -3.06
N TYR A 81 0.19 9.41 -3.89
CA TYR A 81 0.89 10.60 -3.44
C TYR A 81 -0.09 11.77 -3.42
N ASN A 82 -0.41 12.25 -2.21
CA ASN A 82 -1.08 13.53 -2.04
C ASN A 82 0.00 14.60 -1.78
N PRO A 83 0.09 15.65 -2.63
CA PRO A 83 1.10 16.71 -2.50
C PRO A 83 1.04 17.42 -1.14
N ASN A 84 -0.12 17.44 -0.49
CA ASN A 84 -0.32 18.05 0.82
C ASN A 84 -0.19 17.05 1.99
N SER A 85 0.33 15.84 1.75
CA SER A 85 0.55 14.86 2.82
C SER A 85 1.88 15.06 3.53
N LEU A 86 1.92 14.75 4.82
CA LEU A 86 3.15 14.73 5.62
C LEU A 86 4.27 13.87 4.99
N LYS A 87 3.89 12.81 4.25
CA LYS A 87 4.83 11.93 3.54
C LYS A 87 5.65 12.67 2.47
N VAL A 88 5.13 13.75 1.89
CA VAL A 88 5.86 14.54 0.88
C VAL A 88 7.01 15.31 1.50
N HIS A 89 6.78 15.98 2.63
CA HIS A 89 7.83 16.71 3.35
C HIS A 89 8.96 15.79 3.83
N THR A 90 8.64 14.60 4.33
CA THR A 90 9.65 13.61 4.78
C THR A 90 10.42 12.96 3.63
N ARG A 91 9.84 12.89 2.43
CA ARG A 91 10.53 12.39 1.23
C ARG A 91 11.47 13.44 0.63
N HIS A 92 11.02 14.69 0.54
CA HIS A 92 11.86 15.79 0.07
C HIS A 92 13.15 15.88 0.89
N SER A 93 13.07 15.78 2.21
CA SER A 93 14.26 15.78 3.10
C SER A 93 15.21 14.61 2.82
N ARG A 94 14.68 13.42 2.50
CA ARG A 94 15.50 12.23 2.12
C ARG A 94 16.10 12.33 0.71
N GLU A 95 15.42 13.00 -0.21
CA GLU A 95 15.88 13.19 -1.59
C GLU A 95 16.90 14.33 -1.69
N THR A 96 16.83 15.31 -0.78
CA THR A 96 17.74 16.46 -0.76
C THR A 96 18.96 16.25 0.16
N GLY A 97 18.87 15.34 1.12
CA GLY A 97 20.01 14.95 1.97
C GLY A 97 20.36 15.97 3.06
N ASP A 98 19.35 16.55 3.72
CA ASP A 98 19.52 17.35 4.94
C ASP A 98 19.37 16.51 6.22
#